data_AF-W5YWE5-F1
#
_entry.id   AF-W5YWE5-F1
#
_cell.length_a   1.000
_cell.length_b   1.000
_cell.length_c   1.000
_cell.angle_alpha   90.00
_cell.angle_beta   90.00
_cell.angle_gamma   90.00
#
_symmetry.space_group_name_H-M   'P 1'
#
loop_
_entity.id
_entity.type
_entity.pdbx_description
1 polymer ?
#
loop_
_entity_poly.entity_id
_entity_poly.type
_entity_poly.pdbx_seq_one_letter_code
_entity_poly.pdbx_strand_id
1 'polypeptide(L)'
;MDLFDNPFKALGATPRDDRRRIMELADEGALLLDPQECSEARSILTMPRKRLEAELAWLPGLGPKKASEVLAAVESKPNDLFSLEGILPIARCNAVGAALARSNLTEPRAVSDWLLELGWAFEDVEPESLRRVINEERVVSGFAEITDLSIVESGIAERRRYYRQVMKSALGKMESLDLVTAITLTVEKATELGEVSGPKLLADLVESFEVEAQEFLEREGENINLLISRVEEALDLELADADLEPIIERLCQVTRNWDLVAQPIQVVQKSRGLPHEASQDIAYSVRALAVTLNNDFAKLELAKKLTEMLREVFAEVVDVADRVAEDAGALDDLAEQRERLVEDAARQEEEWQREITYEAEVGLCSKISSEFHQRVSSGKEGAFLLMM
;
A
#
# COMPACT_ATOMS: atom_id res chain seq x y z
N MET A 1 12.37 -23.12 -7.73
CA MET A 1 13.58 -23.81 -7.22
C MET A 1 14.40 -22.80 -6.43
N ASP A 2 14.74 -23.12 -5.19
CA ASP A 2 15.64 -22.31 -4.37
C ASP A 2 17.10 -22.52 -4.77
N LEU A 3 17.95 -21.51 -4.53
CA LEU A 3 19.38 -21.56 -4.88
C LEU A 3 20.12 -22.72 -4.20
N PHE A 4 19.74 -23.09 -2.97
CA PHE A 4 20.44 -24.14 -2.24
C PHE A 4 19.95 -25.55 -2.58
N ASP A 5 18.76 -25.65 -3.17
CA ASP A 5 18.21 -26.89 -3.72
C ASP A 5 18.61 -27.08 -5.19
N ASN A 6 19.45 -26.17 -5.72
CA ASN A 6 19.86 -26.20 -7.11
C ASN A 6 20.78 -27.42 -7.37
N PRO A 7 20.53 -28.20 -8.43
CA PRO A 7 21.35 -29.36 -8.81
C PRO A 7 22.85 -29.06 -8.98
N PHE A 8 23.22 -27.84 -9.40
CA PHE A 8 24.63 -27.44 -9.49
C PHE A 8 25.29 -27.43 -8.10
N LYS A 9 24.60 -26.91 -7.08
CA LYS A 9 25.08 -26.99 -5.70
C LYS A 9 25.09 -28.41 -5.17
N ALA A 10 24.01 -29.15 -5.39
CA ALA A 10 23.85 -30.51 -4.88
C ALA A 10 25.01 -31.43 -5.31
N LEU A 11 25.45 -31.31 -6.56
CA LEU A 11 26.57 -32.11 -7.09
C LEU A 11 27.94 -31.42 -6.99
N GLY A 12 28.02 -30.16 -6.54
CA GLY A 12 29.23 -29.35 -6.67
C GLY A 12 29.65 -29.13 -8.14
N ALA A 13 28.68 -29.17 -9.05
CA ALA A 13 28.88 -28.98 -10.48
C ALA A 13 28.80 -27.49 -10.85
N THR A 14 29.29 -27.18 -12.04
CA THR A 14 29.28 -25.85 -12.64
C THR A 14 28.55 -25.87 -13.99
N PRO A 15 28.01 -24.75 -14.46
CA PRO A 15 27.42 -24.66 -15.81
C PRO A 15 28.37 -25.04 -16.95
N ARG A 16 29.69 -25.08 -16.70
CA ARG A 16 30.74 -25.45 -17.66
C ARG A 16 31.09 -26.94 -17.64
N ASP A 17 30.57 -27.71 -16.69
CA ASP A 17 30.78 -29.17 -16.65
C ASP A 17 29.96 -29.88 -17.73
N ASP A 18 30.62 -30.78 -18.46
CA ASP A 18 30.02 -31.61 -19.48
C ASP A 18 29.20 -32.78 -18.88
N ARG A 19 28.49 -33.52 -19.74
CA ARG A 19 27.66 -34.65 -19.29
C ARG A 19 28.45 -35.72 -18.56
N ARG A 20 29.70 -35.97 -18.97
CA ARG A 20 30.54 -37.00 -18.36
C ARG A 20 30.93 -36.57 -16.95
N ARG A 21 31.38 -35.33 -16.77
CA ARG A 21 31.76 -34.80 -15.46
C ARG A 21 30.57 -34.75 -14.50
N ILE A 22 29.37 -34.42 -14.99
CA ILE A 22 28.14 -34.45 -14.19
C ILE A 22 27.80 -35.88 -13.73
N MET A 23 28.01 -36.89 -14.58
CA MET A 23 27.83 -38.30 -14.19
C MET A 23 28.84 -38.71 -13.11
N GLU A 24 30.12 -38.36 -13.30
CA GLU A 24 31.18 -38.62 -12.32
C GLU A 24 30.88 -37.97 -10.96
N LEU A 25 30.47 -36.70 -10.94
CA LEU A 25 30.10 -35.98 -9.72
C LEU A 25 28.88 -36.59 -9.01
N ALA A 26 27.90 -37.08 -9.77
CA ALA A 26 26.74 -37.75 -9.20
C ALA A 26 27.09 -39.12 -8.59
N ASP A 27 27.96 -39.88 -9.25
CA ASP A 27 28.42 -41.19 -8.75
C ASP A 27 29.33 -41.02 -7.51
N GLU A 28 30.22 -40.01 -7.51
CA GLU A 28 31.02 -39.62 -6.36
C GLU A 28 30.14 -39.12 -5.20
N GLY A 29 29.17 -38.26 -5.50
CA GLY A 29 28.23 -37.69 -4.53
C GLY A 29 27.35 -38.74 -3.86
N ALA A 30 26.87 -39.75 -4.61
CA ALA A 30 26.04 -40.84 -4.07
C ALA A 30 26.75 -41.71 -3.02
N LEU A 31 28.07 -41.58 -2.86
CA LEU A 31 28.83 -42.24 -1.78
C LEU A 31 28.79 -41.47 -0.46
N LEU A 32 28.52 -40.17 -0.51
CA LEU A 32 28.64 -39.24 0.63
C LEU A 32 27.32 -38.52 0.99
N LEU A 33 26.44 -38.36 0.00
CA LEU A 33 25.16 -37.65 0.07
C LEU A 33 24.01 -38.64 -0.19
N ASP A 34 22.76 -38.16 -0.19
CA ASP A 34 21.61 -38.99 -0.57
C ASP A 34 21.73 -39.44 -2.05
N PRO A 35 21.78 -40.76 -2.33
CA PRO A 35 21.84 -41.28 -3.69
C PRO A 35 20.66 -40.86 -4.57
N GLN A 36 19.48 -40.68 -3.99
CA GLN A 36 18.29 -40.27 -4.73
C GLN A 36 18.41 -38.82 -5.21
N GLU A 37 18.82 -37.91 -4.31
CA GLU A 37 19.07 -36.50 -4.66
C GLU A 37 20.15 -36.36 -5.74
N CYS A 38 21.24 -37.15 -5.64
CA CYS A 38 22.30 -37.14 -6.65
C CYS A 38 21.80 -37.63 -8.02
N SER A 39 20.98 -38.68 -8.05
CA SER A 39 20.38 -39.21 -9.28
C SER A 39 19.43 -38.22 -9.93
N GLU A 40 18.62 -37.52 -9.13
CA GLU A 40 17.70 -36.48 -9.59
C GLU A 40 18.44 -35.26 -10.12
N ALA A 41 19.46 -34.77 -9.40
CA ALA A 41 20.30 -33.67 -9.85
C ALA A 41 20.98 -33.97 -11.18
N ARG A 42 21.55 -35.17 -11.34
CA ARG A 42 22.13 -35.65 -12.61
C ARG A 42 21.09 -35.64 -13.74
N SER A 43 19.90 -36.16 -13.45
CA SER A 43 18.79 -36.23 -14.41
C SER A 43 18.43 -34.83 -14.90
N ILE A 44 18.30 -33.85 -13.99
CA ILE A 44 18.01 -32.45 -14.32
C ILE A 44 19.11 -31.84 -15.18
N LEU A 45 20.38 -31.97 -14.78
CA LEU A 45 21.50 -31.28 -15.43
C LEU A 45 21.90 -31.86 -16.80
N THR A 46 21.48 -33.08 -17.12
CA THR A 46 21.77 -33.73 -18.41
C THR A 46 20.67 -33.52 -19.45
N MET A 47 19.45 -33.16 -19.03
CA MET A 47 18.32 -32.85 -19.92
C MET A 47 18.29 -31.37 -20.30
N PRO A 48 18.36 -30.98 -21.60
CA PRO A 48 18.53 -29.58 -22.01
C PRO A 48 17.52 -28.57 -21.43
N ARG A 49 16.24 -28.94 -21.37
CA ARG A 49 15.16 -28.09 -20.85
C ARG A 49 15.25 -27.93 -19.33
N LYS A 50 15.38 -29.04 -18.59
CA LYS A 50 15.50 -29.01 -17.13
C LYS A 50 16.80 -28.36 -16.67
N ARG A 51 17.88 -28.53 -17.43
CA ARG A 51 19.15 -27.83 -17.20
C ARG A 51 18.97 -26.33 -17.29
N LEU A 52 18.21 -25.82 -18.26
CA LEU A 52 17.95 -24.37 -18.37
C LEU A 52 17.25 -23.82 -17.13
N GLU A 53 16.25 -24.54 -16.62
CA GLU A 53 15.56 -24.15 -15.38
C GLU A 53 16.55 -24.09 -14.20
N ALA A 54 17.47 -25.05 -14.10
CA ALA A 54 18.54 -25.04 -13.10
C ALA A 54 19.55 -23.90 -13.32
N GLU A 55 19.94 -23.60 -14.57
CA GLU A 55 20.85 -22.49 -14.90
C GLU A 55 20.23 -21.13 -14.51
N LEU A 56 18.97 -20.90 -14.87
CA LEU A 56 18.24 -19.67 -14.51
C LEU A 56 18.05 -19.50 -12.99
N ALA A 57 17.96 -20.62 -12.25
CA ALA A 57 17.86 -20.64 -10.80
C ALA A 57 19.24 -20.67 -10.09
N TRP A 58 20.35 -20.59 -10.83
CA TRP A 58 21.71 -20.64 -10.30
C TRP A 58 22.32 -19.24 -10.15
N LEU A 59 23.63 -19.11 -10.37
CA LEU A 59 24.38 -17.87 -10.40
C LEU A 59 25.03 -17.71 -11.79
N PRO A 60 24.24 -17.48 -12.87
CA PRO A 60 24.77 -17.37 -14.23
C PRO A 60 25.90 -16.35 -14.33
N GLY A 61 26.94 -16.68 -15.09
CA GLY A 61 28.09 -15.80 -15.32
C GLY A 61 29.09 -15.71 -14.15
N LEU A 62 28.82 -16.38 -13.03
CA LEU A 62 29.77 -16.43 -11.91
C LEU A 62 30.67 -17.66 -12.00
N GLY A 63 31.99 -17.42 -11.93
CA GLY A 63 32.95 -18.51 -11.75
C GLY A 63 32.83 -19.16 -10.36
N PRO A 64 33.37 -20.39 -10.17
CA PRO A 64 33.17 -21.18 -8.95
C PRO A 64 33.53 -20.45 -7.66
N LYS A 65 34.66 -19.71 -7.65
CA LYS A 65 35.09 -18.93 -6.48
C LYS A 65 34.04 -17.88 -6.08
N LYS A 66 33.53 -17.12 -7.05
CA LYS A 66 32.54 -16.07 -6.77
C LYS A 66 31.19 -16.65 -6.39
N ALA A 67 30.80 -17.77 -7.02
CA ALA A 67 29.60 -18.50 -6.63
C ALA A 67 29.68 -18.99 -5.17
N SER A 68 30.82 -19.53 -4.74
CA SER A 68 31.04 -19.91 -3.35
C SER A 68 31.01 -18.71 -2.39
N GLU A 69 31.57 -17.56 -2.77
CA GLU A 69 31.47 -16.32 -1.98
C GLU A 69 30.00 -15.89 -1.79
N VAL A 70 29.19 -15.95 -2.85
CA VAL A 70 27.76 -15.61 -2.79
C VAL A 70 26.99 -16.59 -1.90
N LEU A 71 27.21 -17.90 -2.06
CA LEU A 71 26.56 -18.91 -1.21
C LEU A 71 26.91 -18.71 0.27
N ALA A 72 28.19 -18.45 0.57
CA ALA A 72 28.63 -18.18 1.94
C ALA A 72 28.03 -16.89 2.50
N ALA A 73 27.86 -15.84 1.67
CA ALA A 73 27.19 -14.61 2.07
C ALA A 73 25.72 -14.88 2.43
N VAL A 74 24.99 -15.66 1.63
CA VAL A 74 23.61 -16.04 1.94
C VAL A 74 23.49 -16.78 3.27
N GLU A 75 24.43 -17.65 3.63
CA GLU A 75 24.38 -18.41 4.88
C GLU A 75 24.82 -17.61 6.11
N SER A 76 25.85 -16.77 5.97
CA SER A 76 26.56 -16.20 7.13
C SER A 76 26.43 -14.69 7.29
N LYS A 77 26.29 -13.94 6.19
CA LYS A 77 26.21 -12.48 6.18
C LYS A 77 25.28 -11.98 5.07
N PRO A 78 23.96 -12.20 5.19
CA PRO A 78 23.03 -11.89 4.11
C PRO A 78 23.03 -10.40 3.70
N ASN A 79 23.30 -9.48 4.63
CA ASN A 79 23.36 -8.05 4.33
C ASN A 79 24.53 -7.65 3.41
N ASP A 80 25.55 -8.50 3.26
CA ASP A 80 26.64 -8.22 2.31
C ASP A 80 26.13 -8.29 0.85
N LEU A 81 25.00 -8.97 0.60
CA LEU A 81 24.39 -9.11 -0.73
C LEU A 81 24.02 -7.77 -1.38
N PHE A 82 23.59 -6.78 -0.58
CA PHE A 82 23.25 -5.44 -1.08
C PHE A 82 24.44 -4.72 -1.71
N SER A 83 25.65 -5.03 -1.22
CA SER A 83 26.91 -4.40 -1.67
C SER A 83 27.66 -5.20 -2.74
N LEU A 84 27.15 -6.36 -3.16
CA LEU A 84 27.81 -7.16 -4.18
C LEU A 84 27.83 -6.41 -5.52
N GLU A 85 28.99 -6.33 -6.16
CA GLU A 85 29.12 -5.76 -7.50
C GLU A 85 29.51 -6.83 -8.52
N GLY A 86 29.27 -6.55 -9.81
CA GLY A 86 29.71 -7.41 -10.91
C GLY A 86 28.98 -8.76 -10.99
N ILE A 87 27.75 -8.84 -10.47
CA ILE A 87 26.88 -10.01 -10.59
C ILE A 87 25.70 -9.68 -11.50
N LEU A 88 25.22 -10.68 -12.27
CA LEU A 88 24.04 -10.49 -13.10
C LEU A 88 22.78 -10.28 -12.23
N PRO A 89 21.80 -9.48 -12.70
CA PRO A 89 20.59 -9.20 -11.94
C PRO A 89 19.84 -10.47 -11.50
N ILE A 90 19.71 -11.48 -12.38
CA ILE A 90 19.04 -12.74 -12.01
C ILE A 90 19.81 -13.54 -10.94
N ALA A 91 21.15 -13.49 -10.96
CA ALA A 91 21.98 -14.14 -9.95
C ALA A 91 21.80 -13.44 -8.60
N ARG A 92 21.70 -12.11 -8.59
CA ARG A 92 21.31 -11.31 -7.42
C ARG A 92 19.94 -11.72 -6.91
N CYS A 93 18.92 -11.80 -7.77
CA CYS A 93 17.58 -12.25 -7.36
C CYS A 93 17.61 -13.65 -6.73
N ASN A 94 18.41 -14.58 -7.28
CA ASN A 94 18.55 -15.93 -6.71
C ASN A 94 19.20 -15.92 -5.33
N ALA A 95 20.25 -15.13 -5.13
CA ALA A 95 20.91 -14.99 -3.83
C ALA A 95 20.02 -14.30 -2.79
N VAL A 96 19.42 -13.15 -3.16
CA VAL A 96 18.55 -12.37 -2.30
C VAL A 96 17.29 -13.15 -1.94
N GLY A 97 16.65 -13.81 -2.92
CA GLY A 97 15.50 -14.68 -2.68
C GLY A 97 15.84 -15.85 -1.75
N ALA A 98 17.01 -16.48 -1.94
CA ALA A 98 17.45 -17.57 -1.08
C ALA A 98 17.72 -17.10 0.37
N ALA A 99 18.34 -15.93 0.55
CA ALA A 99 18.54 -15.33 1.86
C ALA A 99 17.20 -14.97 2.53
N LEU A 100 16.30 -14.33 1.79
CA LEU A 100 14.99 -13.94 2.29
C LEU A 100 14.15 -15.15 2.72
N ALA A 101 14.15 -16.23 1.92
CA ALA A 101 13.44 -17.48 2.24
C ALA A 101 13.92 -18.11 3.56
N ARG A 102 15.23 -18.05 3.83
CA ARG A 102 15.88 -18.58 5.04
C ARG A 102 15.82 -17.67 6.25
N SER A 103 15.55 -16.39 6.03
CA SER A 103 15.53 -15.40 7.09
C SER A 103 14.31 -15.56 8.00
N ASN A 104 14.44 -15.12 9.25
CA ASN A 104 13.34 -14.92 10.19
C ASN A 104 13.16 -13.43 10.46
N LEU A 105 13.30 -12.61 9.42
CA LEU A 105 13.09 -11.16 9.52
C LEU A 105 11.61 -10.88 9.82
N THR A 106 11.37 -10.15 10.90
CA THR A 106 10.03 -9.70 11.29
C THR A 106 9.93 -8.19 11.42
N GLU A 107 11.05 -7.47 11.31
CA GLU A 107 11.04 -6.00 11.40
C GLU A 107 10.63 -5.40 10.04
N PRO A 108 9.59 -4.54 10.00
CA PRO A 108 9.02 -4.06 8.73
C PRO A 108 10.00 -3.36 7.79
N ARG A 109 10.91 -2.52 8.32
CA ARG A 109 11.86 -1.78 7.47
C ARG A 109 12.88 -2.72 6.85
N ALA A 110 13.41 -3.66 7.63
CA ALA A 110 14.32 -4.68 7.14
C ALA A 110 13.64 -5.50 6.06
N VAL A 111 12.44 -6.06 6.29
CA VAL A 111 11.72 -6.80 5.25
C VAL A 111 11.54 -5.93 4.01
N SER A 112 11.11 -4.68 4.17
CA SER A 112 10.94 -3.73 3.06
C SER A 112 12.20 -3.55 2.21
N ASP A 113 13.36 -3.35 2.85
CA ASP A 113 14.63 -3.18 2.14
C ASP A 113 15.00 -4.43 1.32
N TRP A 114 14.73 -5.63 1.85
CA TRP A 114 14.93 -6.89 1.13
C TRP A 114 13.96 -7.09 -0.04
N LEU A 115 12.69 -6.69 0.12
CA LEU A 115 11.70 -6.74 -0.96
C LEU A 115 12.07 -5.77 -2.09
N LEU A 116 12.54 -4.56 -1.75
CA LEU A 116 13.04 -3.56 -2.70
C LEU A 116 14.25 -4.08 -3.47
N GLU A 117 15.24 -4.64 -2.78
CA GLU A 117 16.44 -5.21 -3.40
C GLU A 117 16.08 -6.30 -4.42
N LEU A 118 15.16 -7.20 -4.05
CA LEU A 118 14.70 -8.26 -4.94
C LEU A 118 13.88 -7.72 -6.11
N GLY A 119 13.03 -6.73 -5.86
CA GLY A 119 12.18 -6.08 -6.86
C GLY A 119 13.00 -5.38 -7.95
N TRP A 120 13.90 -4.48 -7.56
CA TRP A 120 14.75 -3.74 -8.49
C TRP A 120 15.74 -4.64 -9.22
N ALA A 121 16.36 -5.59 -8.52
CA ALA A 121 17.22 -6.57 -9.17
C ALA A 121 16.48 -7.38 -10.26
N PHE A 122 15.18 -7.65 -10.06
CA PHE A 122 14.37 -8.35 -11.06
C PHE A 122 14.02 -7.46 -12.25
N GLU A 123 13.74 -6.17 -12.03
CA GLU A 123 13.41 -5.23 -13.11
C GLU A 123 14.58 -5.07 -14.11
N ASP A 124 15.82 -5.19 -13.63
CA ASP A 124 17.03 -5.12 -14.44
C ASP A 124 17.34 -6.40 -15.24
N VAL A 125 16.56 -7.48 -15.10
CA VAL A 125 16.82 -8.74 -15.80
C VAL A 125 16.51 -8.61 -17.29
N GLU A 126 17.55 -8.61 -18.12
CA GLU A 126 17.45 -8.55 -19.58
C GLU A 126 17.58 -9.95 -20.22
N PRO A 127 16.53 -10.47 -20.89
CA PRO A 127 16.52 -11.84 -21.40
C PRO A 127 17.63 -12.17 -22.40
N GLU A 128 17.98 -11.26 -23.31
CA GLU A 128 18.96 -11.53 -24.36
C GLU A 128 20.39 -11.59 -23.81
N SER A 129 20.75 -10.68 -22.91
CA SER A 129 22.03 -10.68 -22.20
C SER A 129 22.20 -11.94 -21.36
N LEU A 130 21.14 -12.35 -20.65
CA LEU A 130 21.15 -13.60 -19.90
C LEU A 130 21.31 -14.83 -20.80
N ARG A 131 20.59 -14.87 -21.93
CA ARG A 131 20.71 -15.95 -22.93
C ARG A 131 22.15 -16.08 -23.43
N ARG A 132 22.82 -14.96 -23.73
CA ARG A 132 24.22 -14.96 -24.19
C ARG A 132 25.14 -15.57 -23.14
N VAL A 133 25.06 -15.14 -21.90
CA VAL A 133 25.91 -15.66 -20.81
C VAL A 133 25.69 -17.16 -20.59
N ILE A 134 24.44 -17.62 -20.58
CA ILE A 134 24.15 -19.06 -20.47
C ILE A 134 24.72 -19.83 -21.66
N ASN A 135 24.57 -19.31 -22.88
CA ASN A 135 25.11 -19.97 -24.08
C ASN A 135 26.64 -20.05 -24.07
N GLU A 136 27.34 -19.02 -23.58
CA GLU A 136 28.80 -19.05 -23.41
C GLU A 136 29.24 -20.23 -22.51
N GLU A 137 28.50 -20.52 -21.44
CA GLU A 137 28.76 -21.65 -20.55
C GLU A 137 28.37 -23.00 -21.17
N ARG A 138 27.27 -23.03 -21.93
CA ARG A 138 26.80 -24.23 -22.66
C ARG A 138 27.74 -24.67 -23.77
N VAL A 139 28.31 -23.72 -24.51
CA VAL A 139 29.32 -24.00 -25.56
C VAL A 139 30.52 -24.70 -24.93
N VAL A 140 30.99 -24.25 -23.76
CA VAL A 140 32.12 -24.87 -23.06
C VAL A 140 31.78 -26.28 -22.57
N SER A 141 30.58 -26.49 -22.05
CA SER A 141 30.11 -27.80 -21.54
C SER A 141 29.62 -28.76 -22.63
N GLY A 142 29.58 -28.33 -23.90
CA GLY A 142 29.09 -29.13 -25.03
C GLY A 142 27.57 -29.33 -25.07
N PHE A 143 26.80 -28.52 -24.34
CA PHE A 143 25.34 -28.50 -24.44
C PHE A 143 24.88 -27.59 -25.58
N ALA A 144 23.74 -27.92 -26.20
CA ALA A 144 23.19 -27.12 -27.28
C ALA A 144 22.81 -25.71 -26.80
N GLU A 145 23.21 -24.72 -27.59
CA GLU A 145 22.83 -23.32 -27.40
C GLU A 145 21.33 -23.12 -27.49
N ILE A 146 20.84 -22.14 -26.75
CA ILE A 146 19.45 -21.70 -26.75
C ILE A 146 19.32 -20.62 -27.83
N THR A 147 18.61 -20.95 -28.90
CA THR A 147 18.38 -20.05 -30.03
C THR A 147 17.10 -19.25 -29.88
N ASP A 148 16.06 -19.85 -29.32
CA ASP A 148 14.75 -19.23 -29.10
C ASP A 148 14.73 -18.46 -27.76
N LEU A 149 14.62 -17.13 -27.86
CA LEU A 149 14.56 -16.25 -26.70
C LEU A 149 13.32 -16.49 -25.83
N SER A 150 12.21 -16.93 -26.41
CA SER A 150 10.94 -17.14 -25.70
C SER A 150 11.02 -18.21 -24.60
N ILE A 151 11.95 -19.16 -24.76
CA ILE A 151 12.21 -20.20 -23.75
C ILE A 151 12.89 -19.56 -22.52
N VAL A 152 13.79 -18.61 -22.72
CA VAL A 152 14.46 -17.86 -21.63
C VAL A 152 13.45 -16.95 -20.94
N GLU A 153 12.63 -16.22 -21.70
CA GLU A 153 11.57 -15.36 -21.16
C GLU A 153 10.57 -16.17 -20.32
N SER A 154 10.16 -17.34 -20.79
CA SER A 154 9.29 -18.24 -20.04
C SER A 154 9.96 -18.71 -18.74
N GLY A 155 11.25 -19.04 -18.79
CA GLY A 155 12.01 -19.40 -17.59
C GLY A 155 12.13 -18.24 -16.60
N ILE A 156 12.35 -17.00 -17.08
CA ILE A 156 12.35 -15.79 -16.25
C ILE A 156 10.97 -15.57 -15.62
N ALA A 157 9.88 -15.79 -16.36
CA ALA A 157 8.52 -15.71 -15.81
C ALA A 157 8.28 -16.73 -14.68
N GLU A 158 8.81 -17.96 -14.80
CA GLU A 158 8.76 -18.94 -13.71
C GLU A 158 9.64 -18.53 -12.52
N ARG A 159 10.79 -17.87 -12.76
CA ARG A 159 11.60 -17.26 -11.69
C ARG A 159 10.83 -16.15 -10.97
N ARG A 160 10.15 -15.26 -11.70
CA ARG A 160 9.30 -14.19 -11.15
C ARG A 160 8.23 -14.75 -10.20
N ARG A 161 7.53 -15.82 -10.62
CA ARG A 161 6.55 -16.52 -9.78
C ARG A 161 7.18 -17.06 -8.50
N TYR A 162 8.36 -17.66 -8.60
CA TYR A 162 9.10 -18.14 -7.44
C TYR A 162 9.49 -17.00 -6.48
N TYR A 163 10.03 -15.88 -6.98
CA TYR A 163 10.39 -14.74 -6.14
C TYR A 163 9.17 -14.13 -5.45
N ARG A 164 8.05 -13.98 -6.17
CA ARG A 164 6.78 -13.54 -5.59
C ARG A 164 6.36 -14.43 -4.42
N GLN A 165 6.46 -15.75 -4.59
CA GLN A 165 6.14 -16.70 -3.54
C GLN A 165 7.10 -16.56 -2.33
N VAL A 166 8.39 -16.34 -2.57
CA VAL A 166 9.37 -16.09 -1.49
C VAL A 166 9.01 -14.82 -0.71
N MET A 167 8.70 -13.72 -1.41
CA MET A 167 8.31 -12.45 -0.80
C MET A 167 7.04 -12.60 0.04
N LYS A 168 6.01 -13.26 -0.52
CA LYS A 168 4.77 -13.58 0.20
C LYS A 168 5.05 -14.44 1.44
N SER A 169 5.88 -15.48 1.31
CA SER A 169 6.26 -16.33 2.44
C SER A 169 7.08 -15.60 3.50
N ALA A 170 7.85 -14.56 3.13
CA ALA A 170 8.57 -13.72 4.09
C ALA A 170 7.61 -12.80 4.85
N LEU A 171 6.71 -12.13 4.14
CA LEU A 171 5.66 -11.30 4.73
C LEU A 171 4.75 -12.12 5.67
N GLY A 172 4.35 -13.32 5.27
CA GLY A 172 3.48 -14.21 6.07
C GLY A 172 4.12 -14.75 7.36
N LYS A 173 5.40 -14.46 7.64
CA LYS A 173 6.05 -14.75 8.94
C LYS A 173 5.83 -13.63 9.96
N MET A 174 5.34 -12.47 9.53
CA MET A 174 5.13 -11.28 10.36
C MET A 174 3.74 -11.29 10.98
N GLU A 175 3.57 -10.52 12.06
CA GLU A 175 2.23 -10.19 12.56
C GLU A 175 1.49 -9.32 11.53
N SER A 176 0.16 -9.39 11.49
CA SER A 176 -0.64 -8.75 10.43
C SER A 176 -0.36 -7.26 10.26
N LEU A 177 -0.18 -6.52 11.36
CA LEU A 177 0.12 -5.09 11.32
C LEU A 177 1.52 -4.81 10.76
N ASP A 178 2.51 -5.61 11.15
CA ASP A 178 3.88 -5.48 10.68
C ASP A 178 3.99 -5.85 9.20
N LEU A 179 3.23 -6.86 8.74
CA LEU A 179 3.10 -7.23 7.34
C LEU A 179 2.59 -6.05 6.50
N VAL A 180 1.45 -5.47 6.90
CA VAL A 180 0.84 -4.33 6.21
C VAL A 180 1.81 -3.15 6.19
N THR A 181 2.46 -2.87 7.32
CA THR A 181 3.49 -1.82 7.41
C THR A 181 4.65 -2.08 6.42
N ALA A 182 5.15 -3.31 6.36
CA ALA A 182 6.27 -3.67 5.49
C ALA A 182 5.92 -3.53 4.01
N ILE A 183 4.75 -4.01 3.58
CA ILE A 183 4.33 -3.90 2.18
C ILE A 183 4.05 -2.45 1.80
N THR A 184 3.40 -1.65 2.66
CA THR A 184 3.17 -0.22 2.45
C THR A 184 4.48 0.54 2.28
N LEU A 185 5.41 0.41 3.23
CA LEU A 185 6.73 1.04 3.15
C LEU A 185 7.48 0.66 1.86
N THR A 186 7.34 -0.59 1.43
CA THR A 186 8.00 -1.10 0.22
C THR A 186 7.46 -0.42 -1.03
N VAL A 187 6.13 -0.36 -1.17
CA VAL A 187 5.52 0.20 -2.39
C VAL A 187 5.66 1.71 -2.44
N GLU A 188 5.52 2.40 -1.30
CA GLU A 188 5.71 3.85 -1.21
C GLU A 188 7.14 4.25 -1.62
N LYS A 189 8.16 3.55 -1.09
CA LYS A 189 9.55 3.77 -1.48
C LYS A 189 9.79 3.44 -2.97
N ALA A 190 9.22 2.34 -3.47
CA ALA A 190 9.44 1.89 -4.84
C ALA A 190 8.78 2.77 -5.91
N THR A 191 7.72 3.49 -5.54
CA THR A 191 6.88 4.25 -6.47
C THR A 191 6.91 5.75 -6.20
N GLU A 192 7.73 6.22 -5.25
CA GLU A 192 7.71 7.60 -4.77
C GLU A 192 6.28 8.05 -4.39
N LEU A 193 5.59 7.28 -3.54
CA LEU A 193 4.19 7.52 -3.14
C LEU A 193 3.21 7.49 -4.35
N GLY A 194 3.48 6.62 -5.31
CA GLY A 194 2.66 6.40 -6.50
C GLY A 194 2.89 7.42 -7.62
N GLU A 195 3.92 8.25 -7.55
CA GLU A 195 4.26 9.22 -8.61
C GLU A 195 5.03 8.59 -9.79
N VAL A 196 5.74 7.49 -9.54
CA VAL A 196 6.49 6.75 -10.56
C VAL A 196 6.17 5.27 -10.54
N SER A 197 6.31 4.60 -11.69
CA SER A 197 6.11 3.14 -11.76
C SER A 197 7.20 2.40 -11.01
N GLY A 198 6.79 1.47 -10.14
CA GLY A 198 7.68 0.57 -9.43
C GLY A 198 8.01 -0.72 -10.21
N PRO A 199 8.87 -1.59 -9.65
CA PRO A 199 9.21 -2.89 -10.21
C PRO A 199 7.99 -3.78 -10.41
N LYS A 200 7.96 -4.50 -11.54
CA LYS A 200 6.87 -5.41 -11.91
C LYS A 200 6.64 -6.51 -10.86
N LEU A 201 7.71 -6.97 -10.22
CA LEU A 201 7.64 -8.00 -9.19
C LEU A 201 6.93 -7.52 -7.91
N LEU A 202 7.11 -6.26 -7.52
CA LEU A 202 6.41 -5.70 -6.35
C LEU A 202 4.93 -5.51 -6.64
N ALA A 203 4.60 -5.14 -7.87
CA ALA A 203 3.22 -4.99 -8.27
C ALA A 203 2.46 -6.34 -8.26
N ASP A 204 3.09 -7.45 -8.69
CA ASP A 204 2.50 -8.79 -8.54
C ASP A 204 2.31 -9.21 -7.07
N LEU A 205 3.21 -8.75 -6.21
CA LEU A 205 3.11 -9.02 -4.77
C LEU A 205 1.89 -8.31 -4.19
N VAL A 206 1.66 -7.05 -4.55
CA VAL A 206 0.46 -6.30 -4.14
C VAL A 206 -0.80 -6.93 -4.68
N GLU A 207 -0.82 -7.38 -5.93
CA GLU A 207 -1.97 -8.12 -6.50
C GLU A 207 -2.26 -9.41 -5.71
N SER A 208 -1.23 -10.08 -5.17
CA SER A 208 -1.43 -11.26 -4.30
C SER A 208 -1.96 -10.88 -2.93
N PHE A 209 -1.46 -9.78 -2.38
CA PHE A 209 -1.90 -9.23 -1.11
C PHE A 209 -3.36 -8.75 -1.17
N GLU A 210 -3.76 -8.07 -2.25
CA GLU A 210 -5.14 -7.60 -2.48
C GLU A 210 -6.14 -8.76 -2.43
N VAL A 211 -5.82 -9.88 -3.08
CA VAL A 211 -6.65 -11.10 -3.03
C VAL A 211 -6.81 -11.63 -1.60
N GLU A 212 -5.78 -11.54 -0.77
CA GLU A 212 -5.83 -11.97 0.63
C GLU A 212 -6.53 -10.96 1.55
N ALA A 213 -6.42 -9.67 1.23
CA ALA A 213 -7.02 -8.58 1.98
C ALA A 213 -8.52 -8.42 1.69
N GLN A 214 -9.03 -8.99 0.59
CA GLN A 214 -10.40 -8.81 0.12
C GLN A 214 -11.45 -9.04 1.21
N GLU A 215 -11.38 -10.15 1.96
CA GLU A 215 -12.36 -10.46 3.02
C GLU A 215 -12.38 -9.38 4.12
N PHE A 216 -11.21 -8.86 4.49
CA PHE A 216 -11.10 -7.79 5.47
C PHE A 216 -11.68 -6.47 4.92
N LEU A 217 -11.31 -6.10 3.69
CA LEU A 217 -11.75 -4.84 3.06
C LEU A 217 -13.26 -4.82 2.83
N GLU A 218 -13.86 -5.94 2.39
CA GLU A 218 -15.30 -6.07 2.23
C GLU A 218 -16.02 -5.91 3.58
N ARG A 219 -15.56 -6.62 4.61
CA ARG A 219 -16.17 -6.58 5.94
C ARG A 219 -16.05 -5.20 6.61
N GLU A 220 -14.89 -4.57 6.55
CA GLU A 220 -14.73 -3.21 7.09
C GLU A 220 -15.54 -2.20 6.24
N GLY A 221 -15.66 -2.41 4.93
CA GLY A 221 -16.55 -1.62 4.08
C GLY A 221 -18.03 -1.72 4.49
N GLU A 222 -18.52 -2.92 4.81
CA GLU A 222 -19.86 -3.12 5.38
C GLU A 222 -20.01 -2.41 6.73
N ASN A 223 -18.99 -2.44 7.60
CA ASN A 223 -19.00 -1.73 8.88
C ASN A 223 -19.06 -0.21 8.71
N ILE A 224 -18.35 0.33 7.71
CA ILE A 224 -18.41 1.76 7.35
C ILE A 224 -19.84 2.12 6.95
N ASN A 225 -20.45 1.36 6.04
CA ASN A 225 -21.82 1.59 5.57
C ASN A 225 -22.85 1.51 6.72
N LEU A 226 -22.69 0.55 7.64
CA LEU A 226 -23.55 0.46 8.82
C LEU A 226 -23.43 1.69 9.73
N LEU A 227 -22.22 2.23 9.89
CA LEU A 227 -22.00 3.45 10.68
C LEU A 227 -22.61 4.67 9.98
N ILE A 228 -22.50 4.76 8.66
CA ILE A 228 -23.17 5.81 7.86
C ILE A 228 -24.68 5.76 8.10
N SER A 229 -25.31 4.60 7.93
CA SER A 229 -26.77 4.47 8.15
C SER A 229 -27.18 4.82 9.58
N ARG A 230 -26.35 4.52 10.59
CA ARG A 230 -26.63 4.93 11.98
C ARG A 230 -26.57 6.45 12.18
N VAL A 231 -25.66 7.14 11.48
CA VAL A 231 -25.62 8.60 11.50
C VAL A 231 -26.87 9.15 10.82
N GLU A 232 -27.26 8.63 9.66
CA GLU A 232 -28.48 9.03 8.96
C GLU A 232 -29.74 8.83 9.82
N GLU A 233 -29.90 7.67 10.46
CA GLU A 233 -31.01 7.41 11.40
C GLU A 233 -31.00 8.38 12.59
N ALA A 234 -29.82 8.72 13.13
CA ALA A 234 -29.69 9.67 14.22
C ALA A 234 -30.03 11.11 13.79
N LEU A 235 -29.73 11.47 12.53
CA LEU A 235 -30.10 12.75 11.94
C LEU A 235 -31.62 12.86 11.72
N ASP A 236 -32.27 11.80 11.22
CA ASP A 236 -33.73 11.73 11.07
C ASP A 236 -34.49 11.84 12.40
N LEU A 237 -33.86 11.41 13.50
CA LEU A 237 -34.38 11.55 14.86
C LEU A 237 -34.03 12.90 15.51
N GLU A 238 -33.40 13.83 14.76
CA GLU A 238 -32.98 15.16 15.23
C GLU A 238 -32.09 15.11 16.48
N LEU A 239 -31.22 14.11 16.58
CA LEU A 239 -30.32 13.99 17.73
C LEU A 239 -29.28 15.14 17.78
N ALA A 240 -28.80 15.43 19.00
CA ALA A 240 -27.82 16.48 19.23
C ALA A 240 -26.43 16.06 18.73
N ASP A 241 -25.57 17.05 18.44
CA ASP A 241 -24.20 16.82 17.96
C ASP A 241 -23.41 15.93 18.91
N ALA A 242 -23.62 16.09 20.22
CA ALA A 242 -22.98 15.28 21.26
C ALA A 242 -23.29 13.78 21.15
N ASP A 243 -24.43 13.40 20.57
CA ASP A 243 -24.83 12.01 20.34
C ASP A 243 -24.31 11.47 18.98
N LEU A 244 -24.11 12.37 18.00
CA LEU A 244 -23.56 12.04 16.68
C LEU A 244 -22.03 11.88 16.71
N GLU A 245 -21.34 12.70 17.52
CA GLU A 245 -19.88 12.76 17.60
C GLU A 245 -19.22 11.38 17.80
N PRO A 246 -19.68 10.52 18.74
CA PRO A 246 -19.06 9.21 18.96
C PRO A 246 -19.23 8.26 17.77
N ILE A 247 -20.33 8.38 17.03
CA ILE A 247 -20.60 7.57 15.83
C ILE A 247 -19.67 8.02 14.70
N ILE A 248 -19.53 9.33 14.50
CA ILE A 248 -18.62 9.93 13.52
C ILE A 248 -17.15 9.59 13.83
N GLU A 249 -16.75 9.64 15.09
CA GLU A 249 -15.41 9.21 15.52
C GLU A 249 -15.16 7.75 15.21
N ARG A 250 -16.16 6.90 15.48
CA ARG A 250 -16.06 5.49 15.15
C ARG A 250 -15.98 5.27 13.65
N LEU A 251 -16.76 5.99 12.85
CA LEU A 251 -16.70 5.96 11.39
C LEU A 251 -15.29 6.32 10.90
N CYS A 252 -14.74 7.45 11.34
CA CYS A 252 -13.39 7.87 11.00
C CYS A 252 -12.34 6.80 11.36
N GLN A 253 -12.47 6.18 12.54
CA GLN A 253 -11.54 5.13 12.95
C GLN A 253 -11.62 3.88 12.07
N VAL A 254 -12.83 3.43 11.72
CA VAL A 254 -13.02 2.27 10.85
C VAL A 254 -12.53 2.57 9.44
N THR A 255 -12.79 3.77 8.90
CA THR A 255 -12.28 4.18 7.58
C THR A 255 -10.74 4.23 7.55
N ARG A 256 -10.08 4.75 8.60
CA ARG A 256 -8.60 4.69 8.72
C ARG A 256 -8.06 3.27 8.82
N ASN A 257 -8.76 2.36 9.50
CA ASN A 257 -8.35 0.96 9.60
C ASN A 257 -8.48 0.24 8.25
N TRP A 258 -9.56 0.54 7.52
CA TRP A 258 -9.76 0.04 6.16
C TRP A 258 -8.62 0.51 5.26
N ASP A 259 -8.30 1.80 5.33
CA ASP A 259 -7.24 2.41 4.54
C ASP A 259 -5.86 1.87 4.83
N LEU A 260 -5.53 1.64 6.11
CA LEU A 260 -4.25 1.05 6.49
C LEU A 260 -3.91 -0.21 5.68
N VAL A 261 -4.92 -1.04 5.41
CA VAL A 261 -4.78 -2.27 4.60
C VAL A 261 -4.88 -1.98 3.10
N ALA A 262 -5.68 -1.01 2.68
CA ALA A 262 -5.84 -0.64 1.28
C ALA A 262 -4.69 0.21 0.72
N GLN A 263 -3.96 0.95 1.55
CA GLN A 263 -2.90 1.88 1.19
C GLN A 263 -1.90 1.31 0.17
N PRO A 264 -1.31 0.11 0.36
CA PRO A 264 -0.36 -0.41 -0.60
C PRO A 264 -0.98 -0.67 -1.98
N ILE A 265 -2.29 -0.97 -2.03
CA ILE A 265 -3.06 -1.16 -3.26
C ILE A 265 -3.28 0.20 -3.93
N GLN A 266 -3.74 1.21 -3.17
CA GLN A 266 -3.97 2.57 -3.67
C GLN A 266 -2.71 3.15 -4.30
N VAL A 267 -1.56 3.06 -3.60
CA VAL A 267 -0.26 3.54 -4.08
C VAL A 267 0.15 2.87 -5.39
N VAL A 268 -0.01 1.54 -5.51
CA VAL A 268 0.33 0.82 -6.74
C VAL A 268 -0.62 1.17 -7.89
N GLN A 269 -1.92 1.30 -7.64
CA GLN A 269 -2.87 1.69 -8.69
C GLN A 269 -2.60 3.12 -9.18
N LYS A 270 -2.33 4.07 -8.28
CA LYS A 270 -1.89 5.42 -8.61
C LYS A 270 -0.65 5.42 -9.51
N SER A 271 0.37 4.64 -9.16
CA SER A 271 1.62 4.51 -9.95
C SER A 271 1.42 3.99 -11.38
N ARG A 272 0.27 3.34 -11.63
CA ARG A 272 -0.14 2.79 -12.93
C ARG A 272 -1.17 3.67 -13.64
N GLY A 273 -1.62 4.76 -13.00
CA GLY A 273 -2.71 5.61 -13.51
C GLY A 273 -4.05 4.89 -13.56
N LEU A 274 -4.27 3.90 -12.68
CA LEU A 274 -5.51 3.13 -12.61
C LEU A 274 -6.30 3.51 -11.35
N PRO A 275 -7.65 3.47 -11.40
CA PRO A 275 -8.47 3.65 -10.21
C PRO A 275 -8.44 2.40 -9.32
N HIS A 276 -8.72 2.61 -8.03
CA HIS A 276 -9.09 1.53 -7.11
C HIS A 276 -10.56 1.69 -6.72
N GLU A 277 -11.43 0.91 -7.38
CA GLU A 277 -12.89 1.04 -7.29
C GLU A 277 -13.40 0.94 -5.84
N ALA A 278 -12.88 0.01 -5.05
CA ALA A 278 -13.29 -0.16 -3.66
C ALA A 278 -12.96 1.08 -2.79
N SER A 279 -11.81 1.73 -3.02
CA SER A 279 -11.50 3.01 -2.33
C SER A 279 -12.43 4.12 -2.77
N GLN A 280 -12.75 4.20 -4.07
CA GLN A 280 -13.68 5.21 -4.59
C GLN A 280 -15.06 5.05 -3.96
N ASP A 281 -15.60 3.83 -3.93
CA ASP A 281 -16.94 3.56 -3.38
C ASP A 281 -17.06 3.96 -1.91
N ILE A 282 -16.07 3.59 -1.08
CA ILE A 282 -16.03 3.96 0.33
C ILE A 282 -15.90 5.48 0.49
N ALA A 283 -14.98 6.10 -0.25
CA ALA A 283 -14.76 7.55 -0.17
C ALA A 283 -16.00 8.34 -0.56
N TYR A 284 -16.66 7.99 -1.67
CA TYR A 284 -17.87 8.67 -2.13
C TYR A 284 -19.06 8.46 -1.18
N SER A 285 -19.16 7.30 -0.52
CA SER A 285 -20.20 7.04 0.48
C SER A 285 -20.04 7.92 1.72
N VAL A 286 -18.81 8.03 2.25
CA VAL A 286 -18.52 8.93 3.39
C VAL A 286 -18.64 10.40 2.99
N ARG A 287 -18.22 10.77 1.78
CA ARG A 287 -18.38 12.12 1.24
C ARG A 287 -19.85 12.50 1.14
N ALA A 288 -20.71 11.59 0.67
CA ALA A 288 -22.15 11.83 0.60
C ALA A 288 -22.73 12.17 1.98
N LEU A 289 -22.33 11.44 3.03
CA LEU A 289 -22.72 11.76 4.40
C LEU A 289 -22.23 13.14 4.84
N ALA A 290 -20.97 13.50 4.54
CA ALA A 290 -20.43 14.83 4.87
C ALA A 290 -21.22 15.96 4.20
N VAL A 291 -21.62 15.77 2.94
CA VAL A 291 -22.48 16.70 2.20
C VAL A 291 -23.85 16.83 2.86
N THR A 292 -24.50 15.72 3.20
CA THR A 292 -25.80 15.71 3.89
C THR A 292 -25.73 16.41 5.25
N LEU A 293 -24.70 16.13 6.06
CA LEU A 293 -24.50 16.78 7.36
C LEU A 293 -24.48 18.30 7.25
N ASN A 294 -23.76 18.84 6.26
CA ASN A 294 -23.67 20.28 6.08
C ASN A 294 -24.94 20.88 5.43
N ASN A 295 -25.39 20.30 4.32
CA ASN A 295 -26.41 20.93 3.48
C ASN A 295 -27.82 20.78 4.07
N ASP A 296 -28.13 19.62 4.65
CA ASP A 296 -29.49 19.32 5.10
C ASP A 296 -29.66 19.58 6.61
N PHE A 297 -28.59 19.42 7.39
CA PHE A 297 -28.64 19.51 8.86
C PHE A 297 -27.79 20.65 9.46
N ALA A 298 -27.09 21.44 8.63
CA ALA A 298 -26.24 22.55 9.06
C ALA A 298 -25.09 22.18 10.02
N LYS A 299 -24.73 20.90 10.13
CA LYS A 299 -23.69 20.32 11.02
C LYS A 299 -22.28 20.49 10.44
N LEU A 300 -21.85 21.74 10.28
CA LEU A 300 -20.61 22.12 9.59
C LEU A 300 -19.35 21.45 10.18
N GLU A 301 -19.21 21.42 11.50
CA GLU A 301 -18.02 20.85 12.15
C GLU A 301 -17.88 19.33 11.90
N LEU A 302 -19.00 18.60 11.96
CA LEU A 302 -19.00 17.15 11.65
C LEU A 302 -18.68 16.88 10.18
N ALA A 303 -19.19 17.72 9.26
CA ALA A 303 -18.88 17.63 7.85
C ALA A 303 -17.39 17.91 7.55
N LYS A 304 -16.80 18.92 8.21
CA LYS A 304 -15.37 19.22 8.13
C LYS A 304 -14.53 18.04 8.63
N LYS A 305 -14.89 17.47 9.78
CA LYS A 305 -14.20 16.30 10.35
C LYS A 305 -14.14 15.12 9.39
N LEU A 306 -15.25 14.79 8.72
CA LEU A 306 -15.28 13.74 7.70
C LEU A 306 -14.45 14.11 6.47
N THR A 307 -14.54 15.35 6.00
CA THR A 307 -13.81 15.82 4.82
C THR A 307 -12.28 15.82 5.06
N GLU A 308 -11.83 16.24 6.23
CA GLU A 308 -10.41 16.18 6.62
C GLU A 308 -9.91 14.73 6.70
N MET A 309 -10.72 13.82 7.25
CA MET A 309 -10.39 12.40 7.28
C MET A 309 -10.27 11.82 5.86
N LEU A 310 -11.18 12.20 4.94
CA LEU A 310 -11.10 11.76 3.54
C LEU A 310 -9.83 12.28 2.84
N ARG A 311 -9.37 13.50 3.14
CA ARG A 311 -8.11 14.04 2.61
C ARG A 311 -6.89 13.26 3.08
N GLU A 312 -6.93 12.77 4.32
CA GLU A 312 -5.86 11.98 4.92
C GLU A 312 -5.80 10.58 4.29
N VAL A 313 -6.96 9.93 4.17
CA VAL A 313 -7.08 8.50 3.85
C VAL A 313 -7.06 8.21 2.35
N PHE A 314 -7.54 9.12 1.50
CA PHE A 314 -7.68 8.86 0.06
C PHE A 314 -6.83 9.80 -0.81
N ALA A 315 -5.70 10.27 -0.29
CA ALA A 315 -4.81 11.18 -1.02
C ALA A 315 -4.25 10.57 -2.32
N GLU A 316 -4.14 9.24 -2.36
CA GLU A 316 -3.63 8.47 -3.49
C GLU A 316 -4.70 8.16 -4.54
N VAL A 317 -5.98 8.37 -4.22
CA VAL A 317 -7.11 8.16 -5.12
C VAL A 317 -7.42 9.47 -5.83
N VAL A 318 -6.77 9.69 -6.98
CA VAL A 318 -6.71 10.99 -7.67
C VAL A 318 -8.05 11.72 -7.79
N ASP A 319 -9.09 11.04 -8.27
CA ASP A 319 -10.41 11.66 -8.47
C ASP A 319 -11.09 12.03 -7.15
N VAL A 320 -10.90 11.22 -6.11
CA VAL A 320 -11.39 11.49 -4.76
C VAL A 320 -10.61 12.66 -4.15
N ALA A 321 -9.29 12.66 -4.25
CA ALA A 321 -8.43 13.71 -3.72
C ALA A 321 -8.80 15.09 -4.27
N ASP A 322 -9.04 15.20 -5.58
CA ASP A 322 -9.50 16.44 -6.22
C ASP A 322 -10.86 16.89 -5.67
N ARG A 323 -11.83 15.98 -5.55
CA ARG A 323 -13.18 16.30 -5.05
C ARG A 323 -13.19 16.71 -3.60
N VAL A 324 -12.45 16.00 -2.76
CA VAL A 324 -12.40 16.31 -1.33
C VAL A 324 -11.66 17.63 -1.10
N ALA A 325 -10.69 18.00 -1.96
CA ALA A 325 -10.07 19.33 -1.92
C ALA A 325 -11.07 20.45 -2.27
N GLU A 326 -11.92 20.25 -3.27
CA GLU A 326 -13.02 21.17 -3.60
C GLU A 326 -14.00 21.32 -2.41
N ASP A 327 -14.42 20.19 -1.81
CA ASP A 327 -15.34 20.19 -0.68
C ASP A 327 -14.75 20.91 0.54
N ALA A 328 -13.47 20.68 0.85
CA ALA A 328 -12.79 21.34 1.95
C ALA A 328 -12.78 22.86 1.76
N GLY A 329 -12.47 23.34 0.55
CA GLY A 329 -12.53 24.78 0.23
C GLY A 329 -13.94 25.35 0.40
N ALA A 330 -14.98 24.65 -0.05
CA ALA A 330 -16.37 25.07 0.12
C ALA A 330 -16.78 25.16 1.60
N LEU A 331 -16.37 24.19 2.42
CA LEU A 331 -16.66 24.20 3.87
C LEU A 331 -15.90 25.31 4.60
N ASP A 332 -14.69 25.65 4.17
CA ASP A 332 -13.92 26.78 4.71
C ASP A 332 -14.58 28.12 4.38
N ASP A 333 -14.98 28.33 3.12
CA ASP A 333 -15.74 29.53 2.72
C ASP A 333 -17.03 29.70 3.53
N LEU A 334 -17.76 28.59 3.78
CA LEU A 334 -18.97 28.60 4.60
C LEU A 334 -18.68 28.92 6.07
N ALA A 335 -17.57 28.43 6.63
CA ALA A 335 -17.17 28.74 7.99
C ALA A 335 -16.86 30.23 8.15
N GLU A 336 -16.08 30.80 7.22
CA GLU A 336 -15.76 32.23 7.23
C GLU A 336 -17.01 33.11 7.09
N GLN A 337 -17.97 32.70 6.26
CA GLN A 337 -19.24 33.42 6.12
C GLN A 337 -20.04 33.40 7.42
N ARG A 338 -20.11 32.26 8.11
CA ARG A 338 -20.79 32.14 9.42
C ARG A 338 -20.11 33.02 10.47
N GLU A 339 -18.78 33.02 10.53
CA GLU A 339 -18.02 33.86 11.46
C GLU A 339 -18.30 35.35 11.23
N ARG A 340 -18.22 35.81 9.97
CA ARG A 340 -18.55 37.20 9.60
C ARG A 340 -19.98 37.60 10.00
N LEU A 341 -20.96 36.71 9.79
CA LEU A 341 -22.34 36.97 10.19
C LEU A 341 -22.49 37.12 11.70
N VAL A 342 -21.78 36.31 12.49
CA VAL A 342 -21.79 36.40 13.96
C VAL A 342 -21.11 37.70 14.42
N GLU A 343 -19.98 38.06 13.85
CA GLU A 343 -19.28 39.32 14.15
C GLU A 343 -20.12 40.54 13.83
N ASP A 344 -20.76 40.57 12.65
CA ASP A 344 -21.63 41.67 12.25
C ASP A 344 -22.88 41.75 13.13
N ALA A 345 -23.47 40.61 13.53
CA ALA A 345 -24.58 40.58 14.47
C ALA A 345 -24.18 41.11 15.86
N ALA A 346 -22.99 40.74 16.36
CA ALA A 346 -22.46 41.27 17.61
C ALA A 346 -22.21 42.78 17.54
N ARG A 347 -21.68 43.28 16.40
CA ARG A 347 -21.49 44.72 16.17
C ARG A 347 -22.82 45.47 16.14
N GLN A 348 -23.83 44.94 15.46
CA GLN A 348 -25.18 45.53 15.42
C GLN A 348 -25.84 45.57 16.80
N GLU A 349 -25.68 44.51 17.61
CA GLU A 349 -26.17 44.51 18.99
C GLU A 349 -25.45 45.58 19.84
N GLU A 350 -24.13 45.73 19.72
CA GLU A 350 -23.40 46.82 20.40
C GLU A 350 -23.89 48.21 19.97
N GLU A 351 -24.13 48.41 18.68
CA GLU A 351 -24.66 49.67 18.14
C GLU A 351 -26.08 49.94 18.67
N TRP A 352 -26.96 48.94 18.66
CA TRP A 352 -28.32 49.04 19.19
C TRP A 352 -28.34 49.35 20.69
N GLN A 353 -27.48 48.70 21.48
CA GLN A 353 -27.32 48.98 22.92
C GLN A 353 -26.86 50.43 23.16
N ARG A 354 -25.95 50.96 22.33
CA ARG A 354 -25.52 52.37 22.41
C ARG A 354 -26.66 53.33 22.09
N GLU A 355 -27.46 53.04 21.07
CA GLU A 355 -28.59 53.89 20.66
C GLU A 355 -29.69 53.95 21.72
N ILE A 356 -30.05 52.82 22.35
CA ILE A 356 -31.05 52.78 23.43
C ILE A 356 -30.54 53.46 24.71
N THR A 357 -29.24 53.36 25.00
CA THR A 357 -28.65 54.01 26.19
C THR A 357 -28.56 55.54 26.03
N TYR A 358 -28.68 56.07 24.81
CA TYR A 358 -28.57 57.52 24.53
C TYR A 358 -29.89 58.30 24.68
N GLU A 359 -31.03 57.63 24.84
CA GLU A 359 -32.35 58.25 25.08
C GLU A 359 -32.67 58.36 26.59
N ALA A 360 -31.82 59.02 27.38
CA ALA A 360 -32.14 59.38 28.77
C ALA A 360 -31.42 60.65 29.26
N GLU A 361 -31.51 61.75 28.52
CA GLU A 361 -31.45 63.11 29.11
C GLU A 361 -32.78 63.83 28.85
N VAL A 362 -33.82 63.39 29.58
CA VAL A 362 -35.05 64.17 29.70
C VAL A 362 -34.77 65.30 30.71
N GLY A 363 -34.75 66.53 30.20
CA GLY A 363 -34.66 67.74 31.01
C GLY A 363 -35.68 67.74 32.15
N LEU A 364 -35.19 68.09 33.34
CA LEU A 364 -35.92 68.28 34.60
C LEU A 364 -37.36 68.80 34.42
N CYS A 365 -38.36 67.98 34.75
CA CYS A 365 -39.49 68.44 35.55
C CYS A 365 -40.32 67.29 36.19
N SER A 366 -40.20 67.18 37.51
CA SER A 366 -41.23 66.72 38.46
C SER A 366 -41.54 65.22 38.59
N LYS A 367 -41.18 64.69 39.77
CA LYS A 367 -41.64 63.45 40.44
C LYS A 367 -43.03 62.96 40.04
N ILE A 368 -43.13 61.71 39.57
CA ILE A 368 -44.13 60.70 39.98
C ILE A 368 -43.48 59.31 39.92
N SER A 369 -43.68 58.50 40.98
CA SER A 369 -43.28 57.09 41.04
C SER A 369 -44.30 56.24 40.28
N SER A 370 -43.86 55.43 39.32
CA SER A 370 -44.61 54.24 38.88
C SER A 370 -43.66 53.22 38.26
N GLU A 371 -43.61 52.03 38.84
CA GLU A 371 -43.10 50.82 38.20
C GLU A 371 -43.96 50.53 36.97
N PHE A 372 -43.34 50.40 35.79
CA PHE A 372 -44.02 49.89 34.59
C PHE A 372 -43.45 48.51 34.26
N HIS A 373 -44.16 47.48 34.73
CA HIS A 373 -44.08 46.13 34.16
C HIS A 373 -44.81 46.18 32.81
N GLN A 374 -44.08 46.02 31.70
CA GLN A 374 -44.72 45.66 30.43
C GLN A 374 -44.19 44.31 29.96
N ARG A 375 -44.96 43.29 30.35
CA ARG A 375 -44.98 41.97 29.75
C ARG A 375 -45.73 42.11 28.41
N VAL A 376 -45.09 41.88 27.28
CA VAL A 376 -45.79 41.64 26.02
C VAL A 376 -45.43 40.23 25.54
N SER A 377 -46.38 39.32 25.74
CA SER A 377 -46.50 38.10 24.96
C SER A 377 -47.29 38.41 23.69
N SER A 378 -46.73 38.13 22.52
CA SER A 378 -47.52 37.79 21.35
C SER A 378 -46.68 36.88 20.45
N GLY A 379 -47.03 35.59 20.46
CA GLY A 379 -46.59 34.69 19.41
C GLY A 379 -47.30 35.02 18.09
N LYS A 380 -46.59 34.80 17.00
CA LYS A 380 -47.10 34.24 15.74
C LYS A 380 -45.91 33.90 14.83
N GLU A 381 -45.83 32.61 14.54
CA GLU A 381 -45.41 31.99 13.27
C GLU A 381 -44.79 32.94 12.22
N GLY A 382 -43.53 32.67 11.89
CA GLY A 382 -42.85 33.19 10.72
C GLY A 382 -41.77 32.21 10.30
N ALA A 383 -42.15 31.21 9.52
CA ALA A 383 -41.23 30.38 8.77
C ALA A 383 -40.26 31.28 7.97
N PHE A 384 -38.96 31.11 8.18
CA PHE A 384 -37.94 31.58 7.24
C PHE A 384 -37.37 30.37 6.53
N LEU A 385 -37.94 30.11 5.36
CA LEU A 385 -37.41 29.25 4.32
C LEU A 385 -36.79 30.17 3.24
N LEU A 386 -35.50 29.94 2.97
CA LEU A 386 -34.74 30.16 1.73
C LEU A 386 -34.61 31.55 1.05
N MET A 387 -33.35 31.95 0.86
CA MET A 387 -32.68 32.27 -0.42
C MET A 387 -31.19 32.56 -0.07
N MET A 388 -30.16 31.97 -0.67
CA MET A 388 -29.98 31.24 -1.93
C MET A 388 -28.78 30.30 -1.78
#